data_AF-A0A941XDM6-F1
#
_entry.id   AF-A0A941XDM6-F1
#
_cell.length_a   1.000
_cell.length_b   1.000
_cell.length_c   1.000
_cell.angle_alpha   90.00
_cell.angle_beta   90.00
_cell.angle_gamma   90.00
#
_symmetry.space_group_name_H-M   'P 1'
#
loop_
_entity.id
_entity.type
_entity.pdbx_description
1 polymer ?
#
loop_
_entity_poly.entity_id
_entity_poly.type
_entity_poly.pdbx_seq_one_letter_code
_entity_poly.pdbx_strand_id
1 'polypeptide(L)'
;MTREQFLSQYTGEWSPSDGHWFGLDFGWRGQEYRFQTDSMYHPANTVLPDGREARFGVYKKEGSAYALIGEYATPQEALAQCRIQGMPLGDILEDESTELLGQD
;
A
#
# COMPACT_ATOMS: atom_id res chain seq x y z
N MET A 1 -4.68 -7.53 11.23
CA MET A 1 -3.31 -7.03 11.51
C MET A 1 -3.45 -5.63 12.08
N THR A 2 -2.64 -5.17 13.05
CA THR A 2 -2.78 -3.76 13.52
C THR A 2 -2.12 -2.79 12.54
N ARG A 3 -2.55 -1.51 12.49
CA ARG A 3 -1.87 -0.47 11.69
C ARG A 3 -0.39 -0.34 12.03
N GLU A 4 -0.04 -0.46 13.30
CA GLU A 4 1.35 -0.41 13.75
C GLU A 4 2.14 -1.62 13.24
N GLN A 5 1.56 -2.81 13.25
CA GLN A 5 2.18 -4.00 12.64
C GLN A 5 2.38 -3.80 11.13
N PHE A 6 1.39 -3.25 10.43
CA PHE A 6 1.51 -2.92 9.02
C PHE A 6 2.62 -1.89 8.76
N LEU A 7 2.63 -0.78 9.50
CA LEU A 7 3.67 0.24 9.37
C LEU A 7 5.04 -0.31 9.75
N SER A 8 5.14 -1.21 10.73
CA SER A 8 6.41 -1.83 11.14
C SER A 8 7.06 -2.64 10.03
N GLN A 9 6.25 -3.19 9.10
CA GLN A 9 6.75 -3.84 7.90
C GLN A 9 7.39 -2.84 6.93
N TYR A 10 6.90 -1.58 6.90
CA TYR A 10 7.44 -0.51 6.06
C TYR A 10 8.48 0.39 6.74
N THR A 11 8.58 0.40 8.08
CA THR A 11 9.56 1.18 8.85
C THR A 11 10.79 0.38 9.27
N GLY A 12 10.80 -0.95 9.07
CA GLY A 12 11.98 -1.78 9.27
C GLY A 12 12.21 -2.27 10.71
N GLU A 13 11.17 -2.38 11.54
CA GLU A 13 11.33 -2.96 12.89
C GLU A 13 11.34 -4.50 12.89
N TRP A 14 10.88 -5.14 11.81
CA TRP A 14 10.82 -6.61 11.63
C TRP A 14 11.94 -7.19 10.75
N SER A 15 13.12 -6.55 10.73
CA SER A 15 14.26 -6.86 9.84
C SER A 15 13.99 -6.56 8.36
N PRO A 16 14.24 -5.33 7.90
CA PRO A 16 14.46 -5.05 6.50
C PRO A 16 15.80 -5.70 6.14
N SER A 17 15.76 -6.79 5.38
CA SER A 17 16.96 -7.23 4.66
C SER A 17 17.31 -6.14 3.65
N ASP A 18 18.33 -5.35 3.95
CA ASP A 18 19.18 -4.61 2.99
C ASP A 18 18.47 -4.06 1.73
N GLY A 19 17.42 -3.24 1.92
CA GLY A 19 16.90 -2.36 0.87
C GLY A 19 15.59 -2.80 0.22
N HIS A 20 14.53 -2.07 0.58
CA HIS A 20 13.26 -1.89 -0.15
C HIS A 20 12.35 -3.13 -0.24
N TRP A 21 11.36 -3.21 0.65
CA TRP A 21 10.13 -3.94 0.33
C TRP A 21 9.40 -3.16 -0.77
N PHE A 22 9.24 -3.74 -1.96
CA PHE A 22 8.59 -3.04 -3.05
C PHE A 22 7.07 -3.10 -2.89
N GLY A 23 6.48 -4.18 -2.34
CA GLY A 23 5.06 -4.14 -2.02
C GLY A 23 4.49 -5.31 -1.25
N LEU A 24 3.36 -5.04 -0.60
CA LEU A 24 2.58 -5.93 0.24
C LEU A 24 1.22 -6.18 -0.42
N ASP A 25 0.94 -7.45 -0.70
CA ASP A 25 -0.33 -7.91 -1.23
C ASP A 25 -1.27 -8.32 -0.09
N PHE A 26 -2.51 -7.82 -0.13
CA PHE A 26 -3.54 -8.12 0.86
C PHE A 26 -4.91 -8.32 0.18
N GLY A 27 -5.67 -9.26 0.72
CA GLY A 27 -7.04 -9.56 0.32
C GLY A 27 -8.02 -8.89 1.27
N TRP A 28 -9.05 -8.24 0.73
CA TRP A 28 -10.17 -7.73 1.52
C TRP A 28 -11.48 -7.91 0.75
N ARG A 29 -12.47 -8.55 1.40
CA ARG A 29 -13.79 -8.86 0.82
C ARG A 29 -13.71 -9.57 -0.55
N GLY A 30 -12.79 -10.52 -0.66
CA GLY A 30 -12.61 -11.33 -1.88
C GLY A 30 -11.94 -10.60 -3.05
N GLN A 31 -11.39 -9.40 -2.81
CA GLN A 31 -10.61 -8.64 -3.79
C GLN A 31 -9.17 -8.53 -3.31
N GLU A 32 -8.21 -8.58 -4.24
CA GLU A 32 -6.79 -8.45 -3.93
C GLU A 32 -6.30 -7.03 -4.23
N TYR A 33 -5.42 -6.54 -3.37
CA TYR A 33 -4.85 -5.21 -3.42
C TYR A 33 -3.37 -5.28 -3.10
N ARG A 34 -2.64 -4.26 -3.55
CA ARG A 34 -1.22 -4.10 -3.28
C ARG A 34 -0.93 -2.72 -2.75
N PHE A 35 -0.21 -2.66 -1.64
CA PHE A 35 0.43 -1.43 -1.19
C PHE A 35 1.90 -1.47 -1.59
N GLN A 36 2.37 -0.47 -2.31
CA GLN A 36 3.64 -0.52 -3.03
C GLN A 36 4.47 0.71 -2.71
N THR A 37 5.77 0.51 -2.49
CA THR A 37 6.78 1.57 -2.48
C THR A 37 7.19 1.89 -3.92
N ASP A 38 7.21 3.18 -4.24
CA ASP A 38 7.44 3.75 -5.56
C ASP A 38 6.43 3.30 -6.63
N SER A 39 6.53 3.88 -7.82
CA SER A 39 5.65 3.53 -8.93
C SER A 39 5.89 2.08 -9.40
N MET A 40 4.83 1.30 -9.51
CA MET A 40 4.92 -0.09 -9.99
C MET A 40 5.25 -0.19 -11.48
N TYR A 41 4.79 0.79 -12.27
CA TYR A 41 4.81 0.73 -13.74
C TYR A 41 5.67 1.81 -14.38
N HIS A 42 6.11 2.81 -13.62
CA HIS A 42 6.87 3.92 -14.14
C HIS A 42 8.25 4.00 -13.52
N PRO A 43 9.27 4.43 -14.28
CA PRO A 43 10.63 4.55 -13.77
C PRO A 43 10.81 5.72 -12.79
N ALA A 44 9.82 6.60 -12.67
CA ALA A 44 9.83 7.75 -11.78
C ALA A 44 8.47 7.90 -11.09
N ASN A 45 8.50 8.40 -9.86
CA ASN A 45 7.30 8.68 -9.09
C ASN A 45 6.58 9.92 -9.62
N THR A 46 5.25 9.93 -9.48
CA THR A 46 4.43 11.12 -9.75
C THR A 46 4.82 12.24 -8.79
N VAL A 47 4.94 13.46 -9.31
CA VAL A 47 5.06 14.67 -8.49
C VAL A 47 3.65 15.15 -8.14
N LEU A 48 3.32 15.15 -6.85
CA LEU A 48 2.04 15.59 -6.32
C LEU A 48 1.88 17.12 -6.47
N PRO A 49 0.65 17.67 -6.39
CA PRO A 49 0.41 19.11 -6.53
C PRO A 49 1.16 20.01 -5.53
N ASP A 50 1.58 19.45 -4.38
CA ASP A 50 2.36 20.14 -3.35
C ASP A 50 3.88 20.06 -3.58
N GLY A 51 4.31 19.43 -4.69
CA GLY A 51 5.71 19.28 -5.08
C GLY A 51 6.43 18.07 -4.48
N ARG A 52 5.77 17.25 -3.64
CA ARG A 52 6.36 16.01 -3.12
C ARG A 52 6.24 14.87 -4.12
N GLU A 53 7.15 13.90 -4.03
CA GLU A 53 7.02 12.65 -4.78
C GLU A 53 6.01 11.71 -4.13
N ALA A 54 5.17 11.08 -4.94
CA ALA A 54 4.28 10.01 -4.51
C ALA A 54 5.08 8.71 -4.34
N ARG A 55 5.66 8.53 -3.16
CA ARG A 55 6.51 7.37 -2.80
C ARG A 55 5.73 6.09 -2.53
N PHE A 56 4.39 6.15 -2.43
CA PHE A 56 3.56 5.01 -2.09
C PHE A 56 2.33 4.94 -2.99
N GLY A 57 2.08 3.78 -3.59
CA GLY A 57 0.89 3.52 -4.39
C GLY A 57 0.02 2.42 -3.79
N VAL A 58 -1.30 2.60 -3.87
CA VAL A 58 -2.29 1.57 -3.56
C VAL A 58 -2.91 1.11 -4.87
N TYR A 59 -2.88 -0.19 -5.13
CA TYR A 59 -3.37 -0.79 -6.36
C TYR A 59 -4.38 -1.89 -6.07
N LYS A 60 -5.31 -2.11 -6.99
CA LYS A 60 -6.27 -3.22 -6.98
C LYS A 60 -5.92 -4.20 -8.08
N LYS A 61 -5.92 -5.49 -7.79
CA LYS A 61 -5.73 -6.52 -8.81
C LYS A 61 -6.95 -6.62 -9.72
N GLU A 62 -6.74 -6.53 -11.01
CA GLU A 62 -7.75 -6.68 -12.06
C GLU A 62 -7.23 -7.67 -13.11
N GLY A 63 -7.69 -8.93 -13.01
CA GLY A 63 -7.18 -10.03 -13.83
C GLY A 63 -5.71 -10.33 -13.53
N SER A 64 -4.84 -10.14 -14.53
CA SER A 64 -3.40 -10.37 -14.41
C SER A 64 -2.59 -9.10 -14.11
N ALA A 65 -3.24 -7.96 -13.91
CA ALA A 65 -2.59 -6.67 -13.71
C ALA A 65 -3.10 -5.99 -12.43
N TYR A 66 -2.43 -4.90 -12.03
CA TYR A 66 -2.85 -4.04 -10.93
C TYR A 66 -3.27 -2.68 -11.48
N ALA A 67 -4.46 -2.21 -11.10
CA ALA A 67 -4.95 -0.88 -11.42
C ALA A 67 -4.68 0.06 -10.24
N LEU A 68 -4.07 1.21 -10.52
CA LEU A 68 -3.78 2.22 -9.49
C LEU A 68 -5.08 2.82 -8.93
N ILE A 69 -5.18 2.87 -7.59
CA ILE A 69 -6.29 3.47 -6.86
C ILE A 69 -5.90 4.84 -6.28
N GLY A 70 -4.66 4.99 -5.83
CA GLY A 70 -4.16 6.25 -5.30
C GLY A 70 -2.69 6.23 -4.96
N GLU A 71 -2.08 7.41 -4.95
CA GLU A 71 -0.66 7.63 -4.72
C GLU A 71 -0.46 8.66 -3.61
N TYR A 72 0.55 8.47 -2.77
CA TYR A 72 0.75 9.23 -1.54
C TYR A 72 2.24 9.46 -1.29
N ALA A 73 2.60 10.57 -0.64
CA ALA A 73 3.99 10.84 -0.32
C ALA A 73 4.48 10.03 0.89
N THR A 74 3.58 9.67 1.81
CA THR A 74 3.92 8.90 3.02
C THR A 74 2.95 7.74 3.24
N PRO A 75 3.34 6.68 3.97
CA PRO A 75 2.43 5.58 4.26
C PRO A 75 1.29 6.04 5.18
N GLN A 76 1.53 6.99 6.09
CA GLN A 76 0.49 7.55 6.96
C GLN A 76 -0.61 8.25 6.15
N GLU A 77 -0.23 8.97 5.10
CA GLU A 77 -1.19 9.57 4.17
C GLU A 77 -2.01 8.50 3.45
N ALA A 78 -1.37 7.44 2.95
CA ALA A 78 -2.07 6.33 2.30
C ALA A 78 -3.10 5.68 3.24
N LEU A 79 -2.69 5.36 4.48
CA LEU A 79 -3.58 4.76 5.48
C LEU A 79 -4.77 5.66 5.83
N ALA A 80 -4.54 6.97 5.94
CA ALA A 80 -5.55 7.93 6.37
C ALA A 80 -6.47 8.40 5.24
N GLN A 81 -5.97 8.50 4.00
CA GLN A 81 -6.66 9.17 2.89
C GLN A 81 -7.14 8.20 1.81
N CYS A 82 -6.48 7.06 1.60
CA CYS A 82 -6.94 6.08 0.62
C CYS A 82 -8.30 5.53 1.04
N ARG A 83 -9.25 5.49 0.09
CA ARG A 83 -10.59 4.94 0.30
C ARG A 83 -10.84 3.82 -0.69
N ILE A 84 -11.12 2.63 -0.18
CA ILE A 84 -11.57 1.49 -0.98
C ILE A 84 -13.00 1.20 -0.55
N GLN A 85 -13.95 1.29 -1.49
CA GLN A 85 -15.38 1.16 -1.22
C GLN A 85 -15.87 2.07 -0.06
N GLY A 86 -15.29 3.28 0.06
CA GLY A 86 -15.63 4.26 1.09
C GLY A 86 -14.96 4.06 2.45
N MET A 87 -14.21 2.97 2.67
CA MET A 87 -13.50 2.71 3.91
C MET A 87 -12.02 3.13 3.82
N PRO A 88 -11.45 3.79 4.85
CA PRO A 88 -10.02 4.09 4.92
C PRO A 88 -9.15 2.84 4.84
N LEU A 89 -8.02 2.92 4.13
CA LEU A 89 -7.06 1.81 4.06
C LEU A 89 -6.58 1.37 5.45
N GLY A 90 -6.34 2.30 6.36
CA GLY A 90 -5.96 1.98 7.74
C GLY A 90 -7.02 1.20 8.51
N ASP A 91 -8.32 1.41 8.23
CA ASP A 91 -9.41 0.61 8.82
C ASP A 91 -9.48 -0.77 8.17
N ILE A 92 -9.27 -0.82 6.85
CA ILE A 92 -9.29 -2.08 6.09
C ILE A 92 -8.21 -3.03 6.61
N LEU A 93 -6.99 -2.55 6.85
CA LEU A 93 -5.89 -3.42 7.30
C LEU A 93 -6.11 -4.01 8.70
N GLU A 94 -6.95 -3.34 9.51
CA GLU A 94 -7.38 -3.79 10.83
C GLU A 94 -8.67 -4.63 10.81
N ASP A 95 -9.38 -4.66 9.68
CA ASP A 95 -10.58 -5.48 9.48
C ASP A 95 -10.21 -6.97 9.58
N GLU A 96 -11.00 -7.73 10.33
CA GLU A 96 -10.78 -9.17 10.55
C GLU A 96 -10.92 -9.99 9.25
N SER A 97 -11.61 -9.45 8.24
CA SER A 97 -11.74 -10.06 6.91
C SER A 97 -10.55 -9.77 5.99
N THR A 98 -9.56 -8.99 6.46
CA THR A 98 -8.35 -8.72 5.71
C THR A 98 -7.31 -9.80 5.94
N GLU A 99 -6.82 -10.36 4.84
CA GLU A 99 -5.79 -11.39 4.82
C GLU A 99 -4.53 -10.87 4.14
N LEU A 100 -3.35 -11.17 4.69
CA LEU A 100 -2.10 -10.94 3.98
C LEU A 100 -1.83 -12.09 3.01
N LEU A 101 -1.60 -11.74 1.74
CA LEU A 101 -1.43 -12.70 0.65
C LEU A 101 0.04 -12.93 0.33
N GLY A 102 0.87 -11.89 0.48
CA GLY A 102 2.29 -11.97 0.19
C GLY A 102 2.99 -10.64 0.36
N GLN A 103 4.31 -10.70 0.39
CA GLN A 103 5.22 -9.56 0.42
C GLN A 103 6.37 -9.88 -0.54
N ASP A 104 6.87 -8.88 -1.26
CA ASP A 104 8.21 -8.94 -1.88
C ASP A 104 9.19 -8.13 -1.06
#